data_AF-A0A177CA86-F1
#
_entry.id   AF-A0A177CA86-F1
#
_cell.length_a   1.000
_cell.length_b   1.000
_cell.length_c   1.000
_cell.angle_alpha   90.00
_cell.angle_beta   90.00
_cell.angle_gamma   90.00
#
_symmetry.space_group_name_H-M   'P 1'
#
loop_
_entity.id
_entity.type
_entity.pdbx_description
1 polymer ?
#
loop_
_entity_poly.entity_id
_entity_poly.type
_entity_poly.pdbx_seq_one_letter_code
_entity_poly.pdbx_strand_id
1 'polypeptide(L)'
;MMYSPPYIFFHRQKGYYWKEGTDPTLQNLSTLNDAPDDLLQSVAINVSQPDALMTWLKTNNAAVISDLTVFVDATDAAPSPQRWCVLFDQLQREATNIQNLSVYWDSEGPIHTGLGKSVVFIRGLAQLKVKRSLEIGGFYAMHWPRYLEEKMALKPVDKNIFPGSPWVGMLKKYQRGTESRNPWVNTEDGWWDVPRRMDFTDLLKSLHS
;
A
#
# COMPACT_ATOMS: atom_id res chain seq x y z
N MET A 1 -13.32 27.49 -12.27
CA MET A 1 -12.16 26.92 -11.55
C MET A 1 -12.10 25.45 -11.90
N MET A 2 -10.93 24.93 -12.28
CA MET A 2 -10.78 23.51 -12.58
C MET A 2 -10.39 22.84 -11.26
N TYR A 3 -11.31 22.08 -10.66
CA TYR A 3 -11.02 21.34 -9.43
C TYR A 3 -9.97 20.26 -9.73
N SER A 4 -9.14 19.93 -8.72
CA SER A 4 -8.23 18.79 -8.85
C SER A 4 -9.04 17.49 -8.96
N PRO A 5 -8.51 16.45 -9.63
CA PRO A 5 -9.14 15.13 -9.61
C PRO A 5 -9.45 14.71 -8.17
N PRO A 6 -10.63 14.11 -7.91
CA PRO A 6 -11.05 13.72 -6.58
C PRO A 6 -10.01 12.80 -5.95
N TYR A 7 -9.55 13.16 -4.76
CA TYR A 7 -8.52 12.43 -4.04
C TYR A 7 -8.96 12.17 -2.60
N ILE A 8 -9.03 10.90 -2.21
CA ILE A 8 -9.55 10.45 -0.92
C ILE A 8 -8.44 9.79 -0.10
N PHE A 9 -8.39 10.13 1.18
CA PHE A 9 -7.44 9.56 2.15
C PHE A 9 -8.12 8.65 3.17
N PHE A 10 -7.61 7.43 3.30
CA PHE A 10 -8.01 6.40 4.27
C PHE A 10 -6.86 6.11 5.24
N HIS A 11 -6.54 7.08 6.11
CA HIS A 11 -5.44 7.00 7.08
C HIS A 11 -5.88 6.77 8.52
N ARG A 12 -7.19 6.76 8.78
CA ARG A 12 -7.76 6.48 10.11
C ARG A 12 -8.43 5.13 10.08
N GLN A 13 -8.53 4.47 11.24
CA GLN A 13 -9.22 3.17 11.36
C GLN A 13 -10.68 3.22 10.89
N LYS A 14 -11.30 4.41 10.88
CA LYS A 14 -12.65 4.66 10.40
C LYS A 14 -12.72 5.96 9.62
N GLY A 15 -13.58 5.96 8.60
CA GLY A 15 -13.85 7.13 7.77
C GLY A 15 -12.73 7.45 6.80
N TYR A 16 -12.87 8.58 6.13
CA TYR A 16 -11.95 9.11 5.15
C TYR A 16 -12.01 10.63 5.17
N TYR A 17 -11.09 11.27 4.47
CA TYR A 17 -11.17 12.71 4.22
C TYR A 17 -10.74 13.02 2.78
N TRP A 18 -11.24 14.12 2.26
CA TRP A 18 -10.93 14.60 0.92
C TRP A 18 -9.66 15.45 0.94
N LYS A 19 -8.92 15.43 -0.17
CA LYS A 19 -7.87 16.41 -0.41
C LYS A 19 -8.45 17.81 -0.53
N GLU A 20 -7.74 18.79 0.02
CA GLU A 20 -8.08 20.20 -0.16
C GLU A 20 -8.22 20.55 -1.65
N GLY A 21 -9.26 21.31 -1.99
CA GLY A 21 -9.58 21.69 -3.37
C GLY A 21 -10.36 20.63 -4.17
N THR A 22 -10.84 19.56 -3.52
CA THR A 22 -11.84 18.66 -4.14
C THR A 22 -13.18 19.37 -4.28
N ASP A 23 -13.90 19.14 -5.38
CA ASP A 23 -15.23 19.70 -5.63
C ASP A 23 -16.19 19.44 -4.43
N PRO A 24 -16.78 20.49 -3.83
CA PRO A 24 -17.69 20.34 -2.68
C PRO A 24 -18.92 19.47 -2.95
N THR A 25 -19.36 19.36 -4.20
CA THR A 25 -20.51 18.54 -4.60
C THR A 25 -20.25 17.08 -4.28
N LEU A 26 -19.04 16.58 -4.56
CA LEU A 26 -18.63 15.22 -4.23
C LEU A 26 -18.57 14.96 -2.73
N GLN A 27 -18.23 15.99 -1.94
CA GLN A 27 -18.11 15.86 -0.49
C GLN A 27 -19.46 15.72 0.22
N ASN A 28 -20.53 16.20 -0.41
CA ASN A 28 -21.89 16.15 0.12
C ASN A 28 -22.63 14.86 -0.25
N LEU A 29 -22.06 14.02 -1.11
CA LEU A 29 -22.67 12.75 -1.50
C LEU A 29 -22.47 11.68 -0.42
N SER A 30 -23.52 10.90 -0.16
CA SER A 30 -23.44 9.70 0.69
C SER A 30 -22.71 8.54 -0.02
N THR A 31 -22.73 8.53 -1.35
CA THR A 31 -22.02 7.60 -2.22
C THR A 31 -21.60 8.28 -3.52
N LEU A 32 -20.42 7.92 -4.03
CA LEU A 32 -19.97 8.35 -5.36
C LEU A 32 -20.74 7.66 -6.49
N ASN A 33 -21.55 6.64 -6.21
CA ASN A 33 -22.37 6.03 -7.26
C ASN A 33 -23.40 7.01 -7.87
N ASP A 34 -23.76 8.05 -7.13
CA ASP A 34 -24.75 9.05 -7.53
C ASP A 34 -24.11 10.32 -8.11
N ALA A 35 -22.77 10.37 -8.21
CA ALA A 35 -22.13 11.57 -8.70
C ALA A 35 -22.22 11.69 -10.23
N PRO A 36 -22.27 12.92 -10.77
CA PRO A 36 -22.21 13.17 -12.20
C PRO A 36 -20.96 12.55 -12.85
N ASP A 37 -21.13 11.95 -14.03
CA ASP A 37 -20.04 11.28 -14.78
C ASP A 37 -18.86 12.21 -15.09
N ASP A 38 -19.12 13.51 -15.29
CA ASP A 38 -18.11 14.53 -15.56
C ASP A 38 -17.23 14.83 -14.34
N LEU A 39 -17.68 14.50 -13.12
CA LEU A 39 -16.95 14.67 -11.88
C LEU A 39 -16.20 13.41 -11.42
N LEU A 40 -16.47 12.24 -12.04
CA LEU A 40 -15.96 10.93 -11.60
C LEU A 40 -15.12 10.16 -12.63
N GLN A 41 -14.64 10.83 -13.67
CA GLN A 41 -13.82 10.17 -14.70
C GLN A 41 -12.56 9.47 -14.14
N SER A 42 -12.06 9.92 -12.99
CA SER A 42 -10.91 9.35 -12.29
C SER A 42 -10.95 9.68 -10.80
N VAL A 43 -10.94 8.67 -9.93
CA VAL A 43 -10.78 8.86 -8.48
C VAL A 43 -9.42 8.33 -8.03
N ALA A 44 -8.68 9.20 -7.33
CA ALA A 44 -7.45 8.84 -6.66
C ALA A 44 -7.73 8.48 -5.20
N ILE A 45 -7.17 7.36 -4.75
CA ILE A 45 -7.26 6.87 -3.38
C ILE A 45 -5.87 6.72 -2.80
N ASN A 46 -5.70 7.19 -1.57
CA ASN A 46 -4.56 6.87 -0.72
C ASN A 46 -5.05 6.14 0.52
N VAL A 47 -4.49 4.96 0.75
CA VAL A 47 -4.89 4.09 1.85
C VAL A 47 -3.68 3.68 2.65
N SER A 48 -3.74 3.89 3.97
CA SER A 48 -2.89 3.21 4.95
C SER A 48 -3.69 2.34 5.93
N GLN A 49 -5.02 2.48 5.94
CA GLN A 49 -5.94 1.71 6.76
C GLN A 49 -6.92 0.93 5.86
N PRO A 50 -6.65 -0.35 5.55
CA PRO A 50 -7.41 -1.13 4.56
C PRO A 50 -8.86 -1.33 4.96
N ASP A 51 -9.15 -1.47 6.26
CA ASP A 51 -10.51 -1.64 6.78
C ASP A 51 -11.41 -0.43 6.53
N ALA A 52 -10.85 0.78 6.53
CA ALA A 52 -11.60 2.01 6.27
C ALA A 52 -12.03 2.06 4.80
N LEU A 53 -11.12 1.72 3.88
CA LEU A 53 -11.44 1.59 2.46
C LEU A 53 -12.44 0.45 2.23
N MET A 54 -12.26 -0.71 2.87
CA MET A 54 -13.22 -1.82 2.80
C MET A 54 -14.62 -1.41 3.25
N THR A 55 -14.73 -0.58 4.28
CA THR A 55 -16.02 -0.05 4.75
C THR A 55 -16.65 0.87 3.70
N TRP A 56 -15.85 1.73 3.07
CA TRP A 56 -16.31 2.62 2.00
C TRP A 56 -16.76 1.88 0.74
N LEU A 57 -16.05 0.80 0.38
CA LEU A 57 -16.39 -0.07 -0.75
C LEU A 57 -17.74 -0.81 -0.58
N LYS A 58 -18.31 -0.88 0.63
CA LYS A 58 -19.65 -1.45 0.84
C LYS A 58 -20.76 -0.64 0.18
N THR A 59 -20.55 0.66 -0.03
CA THR A 59 -21.56 1.57 -0.57
C THR A 59 -21.12 2.31 -1.82
N ASN A 60 -19.88 2.10 -2.28
CA ASN A 60 -19.29 2.79 -3.42
C ASN A 60 -18.70 1.79 -4.42
N ASN A 61 -18.84 2.06 -5.70
CA ASN A 61 -18.33 1.23 -6.78
C ASN A 61 -16.80 1.34 -6.88
N ALA A 62 -16.09 0.23 -6.68
CA ALA A 62 -14.62 0.19 -6.79
C ALA A 62 -14.11 0.54 -8.20
N ALA A 63 -14.93 0.41 -9.25
CA ALA A 63 -14.53 0.68 -10.64
C ALA A 63 -14.23 2.16 -10.92
N VAL A 64 -14.61 3.09 -10.03
CA VAL A 64 -14.25 4.51 -10.17
C VAL A 64 -12.78 4.79 -9.81
N ILE A 65 -12.12 3.84 -9.13
CA ILE A 65 -10.74 3.99 -8.68
C ILE A 65 -9.81 3.85 -9.88
N SER A 66 -9.15 4.94 -10.24
CA SER A 66 -8.14 4.99 -11.32
C SER A 66 -6.72 5.00 -10.77
N ASP A 67 -6.50 5.62 -9.61
CA ASP A 67 -5.19 5.81 -9.03
C ASP A 67 -5.20 5.31 -7.59
N LEU A 68 -4.40 4.30 -7.29
CA LEU A 68 -4.32 3.71 -5.96
C LEU A 68 -2.93 3.93 -5.37
N THR A 69 -2.86 4.59 -4.22
CA THR A 69 -1.66 4.69 -3.39
C THR A 69 -1.84 3.83 -2.15
N VAL A 70 -0.96 2.85 -1.96
CA VAL A 70 -0.87 2.00 -0.77
C VAL A 70 0.30 2.50 0.08
N PHE A 71 0.00 3.16 1.19
CA PHE A 71 0.99 3.61 2.15
C PHE A 71 1.05 2.62 3.32
N VAL A 72 2.19 1.97 3.50
CA VAL A 72 2.39 0.97 4.55
C VAL A 72 3.09 1.62 5.73
N ASP A 73 2.30 1.99 6.74
CA ASP A 73 2.78 2.57 8.00
C ASP A 73 3.76 1.61 8.70
N ALA A 74 4.84 2.14 9.27
CA ALA A 74 5.81 1.39 10.07
C ALA A 74 5.57 1.58 11.57
N THR A 75 4.32 1.45 12.01
CA THR A 75 3.94 1.60 13.43
C THR A 75 3.42 0.28 14.00
N ASP A 76 3.44 0.12 15.33
CA ASP A 76 2.85 -1.05 15.99
C ASP A 76 1.32 -1.16 15.81
N ALA A 77 0.69 -0.06 15.41
CA ALA A 77 -0.74 -0.01 15.09
C ALA A 77 -1.02 -0.29 13.61
N ALA A 78 0.01 -0.55 12.80
CA ALA A 78 -0.12 -0.81 11.38
C ALA A 78 -0.98 -2.07 11.12
N PRO A 79 -1.76 -2.08 10.03
CA PRO A 79 -2.56 -3.25 9.67
C PRO A 79 -1.68 -4.47 9.35
N SER A 80 -2.15 -5.67 9.73
CA SER A 80 -1.46 -6.91 9.40
C SER A 80 -1.53 -7.22 7.89
N PRO A 81 -0.60 -8.06 7.35
CA PRO A 81 -0.65 -8.52 5.96
C PRO A 81 -2.00 -9.11 5.58
N GLN A 82 -2.65 -9.86 6.46
CA GLN A 82 -3.94 -10.51 6.19
C GLN A 82 -5.06 -9.48 5.99
N ARG A 83 -5.06 -8.37 6.75
CA ARG A 83 -6.03 -7.29 6.55
C ARG A 83 -5.85 -6.61 5.20
N TRP A 84 -4.60 -6.46 4.74
CA TRP A 84 -4.31 -5.98 3.40
C TRP A 84 -4.75 -6.97 2.31
N CYS A 85 -4.51 -8.27 2.46
CA CYS A 85 -4.95 -9.28 1.51
C CYS A 85 -6.48 -9.25 1.30
N VAL A 86 -7.27 -9.11 2.38
CA VAL A 86 -8.73 -8.97 2.26
C VAL A 86 -9.13 -7.79 1.37
N LEU A 87 -8.45 -6.65 1.51
CA LEU A 87 -8.66 -5.50 0.63
C LEU A 87 -8.25 -5.79 -0.81
N PHE A 88 -7.08 -6.39 -1.02
CA PHE A 88 -6.58 -6.68 -2.37
C PHE A 88 -7.48 -7.67 -3.11
N ASP A 89 -7.99 -8.70 -2.43
CA ASP A 89 -8.94 -9.67 -2.99
C ASP A 89 -10.26 -9.00 -3.43
N GLN A 90 -10.72 -7.98 -2.69
CA GLN A 90 -11.88 -7.17 -3.08
C GLN A 90 -11.56 -6.31 -4.31
N LEU A 91 -10.46 -5.57 -4.28
CA LEU A 91 -10.05 -4.67 -5.36
C LEU A 91 -9.76 -5.42 -6.66
N GLN A 92 -9.13 -6.59 -6.60
CA GLN A 92 -8.87 -7.43 -7.79
C GLN A 92 -10.15 -7.82 -8.54
N ARG A 93 -11.25 -8.03 -7.79
CA ARG A 93 -12.54 -8.44 -8.34
C ARG A 93 -13.33 -7.24 -8.86
N GLU A 94 -13.30 -6.12 -8.14
CA GLU A 94 -14.24 -5.02 -8.36
C GLU A 94 -13.61 -3.76 -8.95
N ALA A 95 -12.35 -3.46 -8.65
CA ALA A 95 -11.65 -2.25 -9.12
C ALA A 95 -11.10 -2.45 -10.54
N THR A 96 -11.99 -2.49 -11.52
CA THR A 96 -11.66 -2.80 -12.92
C THR A 96 -10.94 -1.68 -13.67
N ASN A 97 -10.75 -0.51 -13.05
CA ASN A 97 -10.21 0.68 -13.69
C ASN A 97 -8.88 1.19 -13.15
N ILE A 98 -8.19 0.46 -12.25
CA ILE A 98 -6.91 0.92 -11.71
C ILE A 98 -5.89 1.08 -12.85
N GLN A 99 -5.53 2.33 -13.12
CA GLN A 99 -4.54 2.72 -14.11
C GLN A 99 -3.15 2.72 -13.48
N ASN A 100 -3.01 3.36 -12.32
CA ASN A 100 -1.74 3.62 -11.68
C ASN A 100 -1.76 3.07 -10.24
N LEU A 101 -0.73 2.33 -9.87
CA LEU A 101 -0.48 1.86 -8.51
C LEU A 101 0.82 2.46 -7.99
N SER A 102 0.77 3.05 -6.80
CA SER A 102 1.94 3.50 -6.06
C SER A 102 1.97 2.82 -4.70
N VAL A 103 3.12 2.27 -4.31
CA VAL A 103 3.27 1.56 -3.03
C VAL A 103 4.48 2.12 -2.30
N TYR A 104 4.25 2.60 -1.08
CA TYR A 104 5.31 3.15 -0.26
C TYR A 104 5.39 2.39 1.06
N TRP A 105 6.56 1.79 1.33
CA TRP A 105 6.84 1.15 2.60
C TRP A 105 7.58 2.11 3.51
N ASP A 106 6.89 2.63 4.50
CA ASP A 106 7.50 3.55 5.45
C ASP A 106 8.55 2.84 6.33
N SER A 107 9.37 3.64 7.00
CA SER A 107 10.27 3.16 8.04
C SER A 107 10.25 4.11 9.24
N GLU A 108 9.79 3.61 10.38
CA GLU A 108 10.01 4.27 11.65
C GLU A 108 11.02 3.48 12.48
N GLY A 109 11.96 4.21 13.09
CA GLY A 109 12.84 3.69 14.13
C GLY A 109 13.85 2.61 13.71
N PRO A 110 14.62 2.09 14.69
CA PRO A 110 15.63 1.05 14.47
C PRO A 110 15.03 -0.35 14.27
N ILE A 111 13.76 -0.55 14.66
CA ILE A 111 13.03 -1.81 14.52
C ILE A 111 12.09 -1.61 13.35
N HIS A 112 12.53 -1.98 12.16
CA HIS A 112 11.74 -1.78 10.95
C HIS A 112 10.49 -2.67 10.94
N THR A 113 9.37 -2.12 11.39
CA THR A 113 8.05 -2.75 11.55
C THR A 113 7.15 -2.62 10.31
N GLY A 114 7.62 -2.00 9.22
CA GLY A 114 6.86 -1.93 7.97
C GLY A 114 6.77 -3.29 7.26
N LEU A 115 5.66 -3.54 6.54
CA LEU A 115 5.43 -4.78 5.76
C LEU A 115 6.34 -4.94 4.53
N GLY A 116 7.43 -4.15 4.43
CA GLY A 116 8.42 -4.22 3.35
C GLY A 116 9.13 -5.55 3.22
N LYS A 117 8.90 -6.41 4.21
CA LYS A 117 9.56 -7.69 4.44
C LYS A 117 8.56 -8.86 4.41
N SER A 118 7.25 -8.57 4.31
CA SER A 118 6.16 -9.54 4.29
C SER A 118 5.94 -10.11 2.89
N VAL A 119 6.13 -11.42 2.77
CA VAL A 119 5.82 -12.23 1.60
C VAL A 119 4.31 -12.33 1.40
N VAL A 120 3.53 -12.43 2.47
CA VAL A 120 2.06 -12.49 2.38
C VAL A 120 1.51 -11.20 1.74
N PHE A 121 1.98 -10.04 2.21
CA PHE A 121 1.58 -8.75 1.68
C PHE A 121 1.91 -8.62 0.19
N ILE A 122 3.17 -8.88 -0.20
CA ILE A 122 3.60 -8.67 -1.59
C ILE A 122 2.89 -9.62 -2.56
N ARG A 123 2.61 -10.85 -2.13
CA ARG A 123 1.83 -11.81 -2.92
C ARG A 123 0.38 -11.38 -3.09
N GLY A 124 -0.25 -10.80 -2.07
CA GLY A 124 -1.59 -10.23 -2.16
C GLY A 124 -1.63 -9.01 -3.09
N LEU A 125 -0.69 -8.08 -2.93
CA LEU A 125 -0.57 -6.88 -3.75
C LEU A 125 -0.44 -7.20 -5.23
N ALA A 126 0.37 -8.21 -5.57
CA ALA A 126 0.64 -8.64 -6.94
C ALA A 126 -0.60 -9.19 -7.68
N GLN A 127 -1.72 -9.41 -6.98
CA GLN A 127 -2.96 -9.87 -7.60
C GLN A 127 -3.78 -8.73 -8.23
N LEU A 128 -3.46 -7.47 -7.91
CA LEU A 128 -4.17 -6.32 -8.45
C LEU A 128 -4.00 -6.21 -9.96
N LYS A 129 -5.07 -5.79 -10.64
CA LYS A 129 -5.09 -5.58 -12.09
C LYS A 129 -4.82 -4.11 -12.40
N VAL A 130 -3.55 -3.78 -12.61
CA VAL A 130 -3.09 -2.41 -12.91
C VAL A 130 -2.76 -2.29 -14.39
N LYS A 131 -3.14 -1.17 -15.02
CA LYS A 131 -3.09 -1.04 -16.49
C LYS A 131 -1.89 -0.25 -17.04
N ARG A 132 -1.36 0.74 -16.33
CA ARG A 132 -0.40 1.71 -16.90
C ARG A 132 0.93 1.77 -16.16
N SER A 133 0.92 1.99 -14.85
CA SER A 133 2.16 2.20 -14.11
C SER A 133 2.15 1.57 -12.73
N LEU A 134 3.34 1.13 -12.33
CA LEU A 134 3.63 0.64 -10.99
C LEU A 134 4.81 1.41 -10.43
N GLU A 135 4.57 2.08 -9.32
CA GLU A 135 5.57 2.83 -8.57
C GLU A 135 5.77 2.17 -7.22
N ILE A 136 7.02 2.07 -6.81
CA ILE A 136 7.41 1.57 -5.49
C ILE A 136 8.31 2.59 -4.80
N GLY A 137 8.41 2.51 -3.49
CA GLY A 137 9.28 3.40 -2.72
C GLY A 137 9.39 3.00 -1.27
N GLY A 138 10.37 3.58 -0.58
CA GLY A 138 10.63 3.30 0.83
C GLY A 138 11.44 2.02 1.02
N PHE A 139 11.11 1.22 2.05
CA PHE A 139 11.94 0.11 2.53
C PHE A 139 11.30 -1.24 2.24
N TYR A 140 11.77 -1.91 1.19
CA TYR A 140 11.24 -3.19 0.74
C TYR A 140 12.37 -4.21 0.47
N ALA A 141 12.04 -5.49 0.57
CA ALA A 141 12.96 -6.59 0.37
C ALA A 141 13.37 -6.74 -1.10
N MET A 142 14.57 -7.27 -1.33
CA MET A 142 15.26 -7.17 -2.62
C MET A 142 14.52 -7.83 -3.79
N HIS A 143 13.68 -8.84 -3.51
CA HIS A 143 12.96 -9.60 -4.53
C HIS A 143 11.69 -8.89 -5.03
N TRP A 144 11.21 -7.84 -4.35
CA TRP A 144 9.89 -7.27 -4.56
C TRP A 144 9.76 -6.64 -5.94
N PRO A 145 10.73 -5.83 -6.44
CA PRO A 145 10.62 -5.24 -7.77
C PRO A 145 10.50 -6.30 -8.87
N ARG A 146 11.37 -7.32 -8.86
CA ARG A 146 11.36 -8.38 -9.86
C ARG A 146 10.08 -9.23 -9.79
N TYR A 147 9.62 -9.52 -8.57
CA TYR A 147 8.38 -10.28 -8.38
C TYR A 147 7.16 -9.53 -8.92
N LEU A 148 7.05 -8.24 -8.60
CA LEU A 148 5.95 -7.40 -9.10
C LEU A 148 6.01 -7.23 -10.62
N GLU A 149 7.20 -7.04 -11.20
CA GLU A 149 7.38 -6.96 -12.65
C GLU A 149 6.82 -8.20 -13.36
N GLU A 150 7.16 -9.38 -12.88
CA GLU A 150 6.69 -10.64 -13.45
C GLU A 150 5.18 -10.82 -13.28
N LYS A 151 4.63 -10.56 -12.09
CA LYS A 151 3.22 -10.83 -11.79
C LYS A 151 2.26 -9.82 -12.37
N MET A 152 2.67 -8.57 -12.49
CA MET A 152 1.82 -7.49 -12.96
C MET A 152 2.11 -7.10 -14.41
N ALA A 153 3.15 -7.68 -15.04
CA ALA A 153 3.63 -7.31 -16.37
C ALA A 153 3.93 -5.81 -16.53
N LEU A 154 4.32 -5.15 -15.43
CA LEU A 154 4.63 -3.74 -15.35
C LEU A 154 5.96 -3.56 -14.63
N LYS A 155 6.91 -2.89 -15.26
CA LYS A 155 8.21 -2.60 -14.64
C LYS A 155 8.04 -1.59 -13.49
N PRO A 156 8.31 -1.96 -12.22
CA PRO A 156 8.23 -1.03 -11.11
C PRO A 156 9.27 0.08 -11.26
N VAL A 157 8.86 1.31 -10.97
CA VAL A 157 9.76 2.47 -10.89
C VAL A 157 9.89 2.90 -9.43
N ASP A 158 11.12 2.93 -8.93
CA ASP A 158 11.39 3.45 -7.59
C ASP A 158 11.58 4.98 -7.63
N LYS A 159 10.61 5.73 -7.12
CA LYS A 159 10.64 7.21 -7.12
C LYS A 159 11.60 7.81 -6.08
N ASN A 160 12.03 7.03 -5.08
CA ASN A 160 12.99 7.48 -4.08
C ASN A 160 14.44 7.35 -4.56
N ILE A 161 14.68 6.63 -5.67
CA ILE A 161 16.00 6.42 -6.26
C ILE A 161 16.24 7.44 -7.39
N PHE A 162 16.96 8.51 -7.05
CA PHE A 162 17.52 9.47 -8.01
C PHE A 162 19.02 9.71 -7.72
N PRO A 163 19.81 10.19 -8.71
CA PRO A 163 21.25 10.41 -8.52
C PRO A 163 21.55 11.30 -7.30
N GLY A 164 22.42 10.81 -6.41
CA GLY A 164 22.78 11.51 -5.17
C GLY A 164 21.83 11.29 -3.98
N SER A 165 20.74 10.52 -4.16
CA SER A 165 19.78 10.24 -3.10
C SER A 165 20.38 9.39 -1.98
N PRO A 166 20.34 9.83 -0.70
CA PRO A 166 20.79 9.02 0.44
C PRO A 166 19.93 7.76 0.64
N TRP A 167 18.71 7.76 0.08
CA TRP A 167 17.77 6.63 0.15
C TRP A 167 18.33 5.35 -0.47
N VAL A 168 19.18 5.46 -1.51
CA VAL A 168 19.78 4.28 -2.15
C VAL A 168 20.63 3.47 -1.17
N GLY A 169 21.42 4.16 -0.32
CA GLY A 169 22.24 3.51 0.69
C GLY A 169 21.40 2.86 1.79
N MET A 170 20.35 3.56 2.23
CA MET A 170 19.43 3.08 3.26
C MET A 170 18.64 1.84 2.81
N LEU A 171 18.06 1.88 1.61
CA LEU A 171 17.35 0.74 1.02
C LEU A 171 18.29 -0.46 0.83
N LYS A 172 19.50 -0.24 0.31
CA LYS A 172 20.49 -1.33 0.17
C LYS A 172 20.84 -1.95 1.52
N LYS A 173 20.96 -1.15 2.59
CA LYS A 173 21.21 -1.66 3.94
C LYS A 173 20.02 -2.49 4.45
N TYR A 174 18.79 -2.04 4.19
CA TYR A 174 17.57 -2.75 4.56
C TYR A 174 17.41 -4.08 3.82
N GLN A 175 17.78 -4.10 2.54
CA GLN A 175 17.68 -5.28 1.67
C GLN A 175 18.66 -6.39 2.03
N ARG A 176 19.79 -6.07 2.70
CA ARG A 176 20.70 -7.09 3.23
C ARG A 176 19.96 -7.95 4.26
N GLY A 177 20.04 -9.28 4.12
CA GLY A 177 19.31 -10.22 4.98
C GLY A 177 17.87 -10.48 4.52
N THR A 178 17.47 -10.00 3.34
CA THR A 178 16.16 -10.31 2.73
C THR A 178 16.26 -11.35 1.61
N GLU A 179 17.44 -11.93 1.38
CA GLU A 179 17.74 -12.85 0.29
C GLU A 179 16.89 -14.13 0.36
N SER A 180 16.61 -14.61 1.58
CA SER A 180 15.81 -15.82 1.83
C SER A 180 14.30 -15.61 1.67
N ARG A 181 13.84 -14.36 1.50
CA ARG A 181 12.41 -14.02 1.40
C ARG A 181 11.98 -14.08 -0.06
N ASN A 182 11.90 -15.28 -0.60
CA ASN A 182 11.61 -15.49 -2.01
C ASN A 182 10.09 -15.63 -2.22
N PRO A 183 9.38 -14.62 -2.77
CA PRO A 183 7.92 -14.66 -2.90
C PRO A 183 7.42 -15.68 -3.94
N TRP A 184 8.30 -16.28 -4.75
CA TRP A 184 7.94 -17.38 -5.66
C TRP A 184 7.82 -18.72 -4.92
N VAL A 185 8.57 -18.89 -3.82
CA VAL A 185 8.67 -20.15 -3.07
C VAL A 185 7.98 -20.03 -1.71
N ASN A 186 8.21 -18.94 -0.99
CA ASN A 186 7.61 -18.69 0.30
C ASN A 186 6.15 -18.25 0.15
N THR A 187 5.29 -18.79 1.02
CA THR A 187 3.86 -18.45 1.08
C THR A 187 3.46 -17.79 2.39
N GLU A 188 4.37 -17.77 3.36
CA GLU A 188 4.14 -17.29 4.71
C GLU A 188 5.27 -16.34 5.13
N ASP A 189 4.95 -15.48 6.10
CA ASP A 189 5.89 -14.56 6.71
C ASP A 189 6.67 -15.25 7.83
N GLY A 190 7.96 -14.95 7.95
CA GLY A 190 8.77 -15.36 9.08
C GLY A 190 8.42 -14.60 10.37
N TRP A 191 8.91 -15.11 11.50
CA TRP A 191 8.63 -14.53 12.83
C TRP A 191 8.96 -13.03 12.93
N TRP A 192 10.03 -12.59 12.24
CA TRP A 192 10.58 -11.24 12.26
C TRP A 192 10.07 -10.33 11.13
N ASP A 193 9.06 -10.78 10.38
CA ASP A 193 8.69 -10.16 9.09
C ASP A 193 7.43 -9.31 9.18
N VAL A 194 6.79 -9.31 10.35
CA VAL A 194 5.52 -8.63 10.62
C VAL A 194 5.68 -7.77 11.87
N PRO A 195 5.15 -6.53 11.92
CA PRO A 195 5.02 -5.76 13.14
C PRO A 195 4.29 -6.58 14.20
N ARG A 196 4.98 -6.90 15.30
CA ARG A 196 4.36 -7.44 16.50
C ARG A 196 4.42 -6.35 17.55
N ARG A 197 3.35 -6.23 18.35
CA ARG A 197 3.49 -5.60 19.67
C ARG A 197 4.57 -6.39 20.41
N MET A 198 5.75 -5.80 20.53
CA MET A 198 6.82 -6.40 21.31
C MET A 198 6.38 -6.38 22.76
N ASP A 199 6.17 -7.55 23.35
CA ASP A 199 6.09 -7.66 24.81
C ASP A 199 7.50 -7.43 25.38
N PHE A 200 7.60 -6.79 26.54
CA PHE A 200 8.84 -6.52 27.26
C PHE A 200 9.71 -7.78 27.45
N THR A 201 9.07 -8.95 27.48
CA THR A 201 9.72 -10.25 27.59
C THR A 201 10.53 -10.64 26.35
N ASP A 202 10.12 -10.23 25.15
CA ASP A 202 10.84 -10.49 23.89
C ASP A 202 12.06 -9.58 23.73
N LEU A 203 11.96 -8.34 24.23
CA LEU A 203 13.07 -7.38 24.26
C LEU A 203 14.24 -7.91 25.12
N LEU A 204 13.94 -8.45 26.30
CA LEU A 204 14.93 -9.02 27.22
C LEU A 204 15.64 -10.25 26.63
N LYS A 205 14.93 -11.10 25.87
CA LYS A 205 15.55 -12.26 25.21
C LYS A 205 16.54 -11.86 24.12
N SER A 206 16.25 -10.79 23.37
CA SER A 206 17.13 -10.31 22.30
C SER A 206 18.42 -9.64 22.79
N LEU A 207 18.45 -9.20 24.05
CA LEU A 207 19.62 -8.57 24.67
C LEU A 207 20.59 -9.60 25.30
N HIS A 208 20.20 -10.87 25.34
CA HIS A 208 20.97 -11.97 25.92
C HIS A 208 21.48 -12.99 24.88
N SER A 209 21.33 -12.70 23.58
CA SER A 209 21.82 -13.50 22.45
C SER A 209 22.79 -12.71 21.59
#